data_AF-A0AAD7MGN8-F1
#
_entry.id   AF-A0AAD7MGN8-F1
#
_cell.length_a   1.000
_cell.length_b   1.000
_cell.length_c   1.000
_cell.angle_alpha   90.00
_cell.angle_beta   90.00
_cell.angle_gamma   90.00
#
_symmetry.space_group_name_H-M   'P 1'
#
loop_
_entity.id
_entity.type
_entity.pdbx_description
1 polymer ?
#
loop_
_entity_poly.entity_id
_entity_poly.type
_entity_poly.pdbx_seq_one_letter_code
_entity_poly.pdbx_strand_id
1 'polypeptide(L)'
;MRRWHITQSFEAVPFVIVVFDHLITLDDEINTIWRNPTVGLASKVAFVVNRYLTEAVIAYTVYSQCRRFIWVFGIACVVAGAISHFIVLLRVYSLWDRRAIVARMLTLAFTGSISAITVLGVFAAIQMQPELSFLEPLHICVLGSTPKVIVGLLGVLVGKSVLFVDVVIHLSVLAVVLRLFPPDTRHIQRHRSTSTHAI
;
A
#
# COMPACT_ATOMS: atom_id res chain seq x y z
N MET A 1 8.57 46.19 8.29
CA MET A 1 7.50 45.27 8.76
C MET A 1 6.48 45.01 7.65
N ARG A 2 6.77 44.08 6.72
CA ARG A 2 5.84 43.68 5.65
C ARG A 2 6.21 42.29 5.06
N ARG A 3 6.51 41.31 5.93
CA ARG A 3 7.05 39.98 5.54
C ARG A 3 6.11 38.79 5.89
N TRP A 4 4.90 39.06 6.39
CA TRP A 4 3.99 38.03 6.92
C TRP A 4 2.95 37.47 5.92
N HIS A 5 2.83 38.02 4.71
CA HIS A 5 1.81 37.55 3.74
C HIS A 5 2.23 36.35 2.88
N ILE A 6 3.52 36.00 2.83
CA ILE A 6 4.02 34.95 1.90
C ILE A 6 3.78 33.55 2.45
N THR A 7 3.69 33.37 3.77
CA THR A 7 3.77 32.06 4.42
C THR A 7 2.45 31.32 4.48
N GLN A 8 1.32 32.03 4.57
CA GLN A 8 -0.02 31.44 4.51
C GLN A 8 -0.33 30.78 3.16
N SER A 9 0.42 31.13 2.10
CA SER A 9 0.26 30.54 0.78
C SER A 9 0.82 29.11 0.69
N PHE A 10 1.79 28.73 1.54
CA PHE A 10 2.53 27.48 1.35
C PHE A 10 1.72 26.21 1.64
N GLU A 11 0.78 26.25 2.59
CA GLU A 11 -0.11 25.11 2.89
C GLU A 11 -1.34 25.05 1.98
N ALA A 12 -1.80 26.21 1.50
CA ALA A 12 -2.91 26.28 0.56
C ALA A 12 -2.52 25.75 -0.84
N VAL A 13 -1.27 25.93 -1.26
CA VAL A 13 -0.78 25.48 -2.57
C VAL A 13 -0.98 23.96 -2.81
N PRO A 14 -0.49 23.04 -1.97
CA PRO A 14 -0.69 21.60 -2.20
C PRO A 14 -2.17 21.22 -2.18
N PHE A 15 -2.97 21.84 -1.33
CA PHE A 15 -4.42 21.59 -1.30
C PHE A 15 -5.09 22.05 -2.61
N VAL A 16 -4.80 23.27 -3.08
CA VAL A 16 -5.34 23.79 -4.35
C VAL A 16 -4.90 22.93 -5.53
N ILE A 17 -3.64 22.49 -5.57
CA ILE A 17 -3.14 21.60 -6.62
C ILE A 17 -3.92 20.28 -6.63
N VAL A 18 -4.16 19.68 -5.45
CA VAL A 18 -4.89 18.42 -5.33
C VAL A 18 -6.36 18.59 -5.75
N VAL A 19 -7.02 19.67 -5.31
CA VAL A 19 -8.40 19.96 -5.73
C VAL A 19 -8.47 20.22 -7.24
N PHE A 20 -7.49 20.93 -7.80
CA PHE A 20 -7.43 21.20 -9.23
C PHE A 20 -7.21 19.93 -10.06
N ASP A 21 -6.30 19.05 -9.63
CA ASP A 21 -6.12 17.71 -10.23
C ASP A 21 -7.43 16.91 -10.18
N HIS A 22 -8.14 16.96 -9.05
CA HIS A 22 -9.42 16.30 -8.89
C HIS A 22 -10.44 16.79 -9.92
N LEU A 23 -10.63 18.11 -10.03
CA LEU A 23 -11.59 18.70 -10.96
C LEU A 23 -11.31 18.35 -12.42
N ILE A 24 -10.03 18.29 -12.83
CA ILE A 24 -9.67 17.92 -14.21
C ILE A 24 -10.00 16.46 -14.51
N THR A 25 -9.77 15.56 -13.57
CA THR A 25 -9.99 14.11 -13.78
C THR A 25 -11.41 13.65 -13.49
N LEU A 26 -12.25 14.49 -12.89
CA LEU A 26 -13.56 14.11 -12.37
C LEU A 26 -14.50 13.58 -13.46
N ASP A 27 -14.50 14.20 -14.64
CA ASP A 27 -15.35 13.78 -15.75
C ASP A 27 -14.96 12.38 -16.26
N ASP A 28 -13.67 12.12 -16.42
CA ASP A 28 -13.15 10.82 -16.81
C ASP A 28 -13.43 9.76 -15.74
N GLU A 29 -13.31 10.12 -14.46
CA GLU A 29 -13.62 9.26 -13.32
C GLU A 29 -15.10 8.85 -13.32
N ILE A 30 -16.01 9.81 -13.49
CA ILE A 30 -17.46 9.57 -13.54
C ILE A 30 -17.81 8.60 -14.66
N ASN A 31 -17.24 8.79 -15.85
CA ASN A 31 -17.54 7.94 -16.99
C ASN A 31 -16.89 6.56 -16.88
N THR A 32 -15.67 6.46 -16.34
CA THR A 32 -14.89 5.21 -16.33
C THR A 32 -15.17 4.32 -15.13
N ILE A 33 -15.35 4.89 -13.93
CA ILE A 33 -15.50 4.14 -12.68
C ILE A 33 -16.96 4.10 -12.24
N TRP A 34 -17.62 5.25 -12.20
CA TRP A 34 -18.94 5.36 -11.55
C TRP A 34 -20.06 4.86 -12.45
N ARG A 35 -20.14 5.37 -13.69
CA ARG A 35 -21.15 5.00 -14.68
C ARG A 35 -20.93 3.63 -15.31
N ASN A 36 -19.70 3.11 -15.25
CA ASN A 36 -19.39 1.84 -15.87
C ASN A 36 -19.93 0.67 -15.03
N PRO A 37 -20.91 -0.12 -15.54
CA PRO A 37 -21.45 -1.27 -14.82
C PRO A 37 -20.50 -2.47 -14.80
N THR A 38 -19.47 -2.48 -15.65
CA THR A 38 -18.50 -3.59 -15.73
C THR A 38 -17.48 -3.54 -14.59
N VAL A 39 -17.30 -2.39 -13.94
CA VAL A 39 -16.38 -2.24 -12.81
C VAL A 39 -17.04 -2.80 -11.55
N GLY A 40 -16.44 -3.85 -10.99
CA GLY A 40 -16.92 -4.46 -9.74
C GLY A 40 -16.81 -3.53 -8.52
N LEU A 41 -17.66 -3.76 -7.52
CA LEU A 41 -17.71 -2.96 -6.29
C LEU A 41 -16.35 -2.85 -5.59
N ALA A 42 -15.58 -3.94 -5.53
CA ALA A 42 -14.26 -3.95 -4.89
C ALA A 42 -13.28 -2.95 -5.54
N SER A 43 -13.29 -2.83 -6.86
CA SER A 43 -12.47 -1.86 -7.58
C SER A 43 -12.93 -0.43 -7.34
N LYS A 44 -14.26 -0.20 -7.25
CA LYS A 44 -14.81 1.12 -6.89
C LYS A 44 -14.40 1.53 -5.48
N VAL A 45 -14.55 0.63 -4.50
CA VAL A 45 -14.12 0.90 -3.11
C VAL A 45 -12.62 1.13 -3.03
N ALA A 46 -11.81 0.29 -3.67
CA ALA A 46 -10.35 0.48 -3.64
C ALA A 46 -9.93 1.79 -4.31
N PHE A 47 -10.58 2.19 -5.41
CA PHE A 47 -10.37 3.48 -6.05
C PHE A 47 -10.72 4.62 -5.08
N VAL A 48 -11.90 4.55 -4.44
CA VAL A 48 -12.36 5.58 -3.51
C VAL A 48 -11.39 5.73 -2.33
N VAL A 49 -11.00 4.62 -1.72
CA VAL A 49 -10.09 4.65 -0.58
C VAL A 49 -8.71 5.14 -1.00
N ASN A 50 -8.21 4.82 -2.19
CA ASN A 50 -6.89 5.30 -2.59
C ASN A 50 -6.89 6.80 -2.94
N ARG A 51 -7.92 7.28 -3.65
CA ARG A 51 -8.03 8.68 -4.10
C ARG A 51 -8.51 9.59 -2.97
N TYR A 52 -9.72 9.37 -2.48
CA TYR A 52 -10.38 10.29 -1.54
C TYR A 52 -9.79 10.22 -0.13
N LEU A 53 -9.19 9.10 0.31
CA LEU A 53 -8.48 9.08 1.60
C LEU A 53 -7.29 10.02 1.56
N THR A 54 -6.53 10.01 0.46
CA THR A 54 -5.35 10.87 0.31
C THR A 54 -5.75 12.34 0.31
N GLU A 55 -6.80 12.69 -0.44
CA GLU A 55 -7.36 14.05 -0.46
C GLU A 55 -7.91 14.47 0.91
N ALA A 56 -8.65 13.59 1.59
CA ALA A 56 -9.19 13.85 2.92
C ALA A 56 -8.09 14.04 3.96
N VAL A 57 -6.99 13.29 3.86
CA VAL A 57 -5.82 13.45 4.75
C VAL A 57 -5.16 14.79 4.52
N ILE A 58 -4.96 15.21 3.26
CA ILE A 58 -4.39 16.52 2.91
C ILE A 58 -5.33 17.65 3.37
N ALA A 59 -6.64 17.52 3.18
CA ALA A 59 -7.60 18.49 3.71
C ALA A 59 -7.52 18.55 5.25
N TYR A 60 -7.42 17.40 5.92
CA TYR A 60 -7.29 17.33 7.37
C TYR A 60 -5.97 17.93 7.89
N THR A 61 -4.88 17.93 7.11
CA THR A 61 -3.63 18.56 7.55
C THR A 61 -3.78 20.06 7.74
N VAL A 62 -4.61 20.72 6.92
CA VAL A 62 -4.86 22.17 7.00
C VAL A 62 -5.56 22.55 8.32
N TYR A 63 -6.34 21.64 8.91
CA TYR A 63 -7.14 21.94 10.10
C TYR A 63 -6.61 21.33 11.41
N SER A 64 -5.73 20.32 11.33
CA SER A 64 -5.37 19.50 12.48
C SER A 64 -4.10 19.96 13.21
N GLN A 65 -4.04 19.71 14.52
CA GLN A 65 -2.81 19.94 15.29
C GLN A 65 -1.71 18.93 14.91
N CYS A 66 -0.45 19.38 14.92
CA CYS A 66 0.74 18.60 14.56
C CYS A 66 0.77 17.19 15.16
N ARG A 67 0.38 17.05 16.42
CA ARG A 67 0.46 15.76 17.13
C ARG A 67 -0.53 14.73 16.59
N ARG A 68 -1.73 15.15 16.17
CA ARG A 68 -2.74 14.26 15.59
C ARG A 68 -2.44 13.96 14.13
N PHE A 69 -1.84 14.91 13.42
CA PHE A 69 -1.45 14.76 12.02
C PHE A 69 -0.59 13.51 11.79
N ILE A 70 0.48 13.31 12.58
CA ILE A 70 1.39 12.16 12.42
C ILE A 70 0.63 10.81 12.45
N TRP A 71 -0.31 10.67 13.39
CA TRP A 71 -1.06 9.42 13.53
C TRP A 71 -2.02 9.21 12.36
N VAL A 72 -2.77 10.24 11.99
CA VAL A 72 -3.73 10.15 10.88
C VAL A 72 -3.00 9.88 9.56
N PHE A 73 -1.92 10.61 9.30
CA PHE A 73 -1.09 10.40 8.12
C PHE A 73 -0.45 9.01 8.10
N GLY A 74 0.15 8.58 9.21
CA GLY A 74 0.76 7.25 9.32
C GLY A 74 -0.23 6.12 9.08
N ILE A 75 -1.41 6.18 9.70
CA ILE A 75 -2.47 5.18 9.49
C ILE A 75 -2.96 5.19 8.05
N ALA A 76 -3.22 6.37 7.49
CA ALA A 76 -3.68 6.50 6.10
C ALA A 76 -2.65 5.94 5.10
N CYS A 77 -1.36 6.23 5.28
CA CYS A 77 -0.29 5.68 4.46
C CYS A 77 -0.23 4.15 4.54
N VAL A 78 -0.37 3.57 5.73
CA VAL A 78 -0.38 2.10 5.90
C VAL A 78 -1.59 1.49 5.19
N VAL A 79 -2.78 2.07 5.36
CA VAL A 79 -4.02 1.58 4.73
C VAL A 79 -3.95 1.67 3.20
N ALA A 80 -3.61 2.83 2.65
CA ALA A 80 -3.49 3.03 1.20
C ALA A 80 -2.41 2.13 0.59
N GLY A 81 -1.27 1.99 1.27
CA GLY A 81 -0.20 1.08 0.90
C GLY A 81 -0.63 -0.39 0.91
N ALA A 82 -1.38 -0.81 1.93
CA ALA A 82 -1.89 -2.16 2.05
C ALA A 82 -2.88 -2.50 0.92
N ILE A 83 -3.81 -1.60 0.61
CA ILE A 83 -4.79 -1.77 -0.48
C ILE A 83 -4.08 -1.87 -1.82
N SER A 84 -3.15 -0.96 -2.09
CA SER A 84 -2.37 -0.97 -3.34
C SER A 84 -1.62 -2.28 -3.53
N HIS A 85 -0.96 -2.74 -2.48
CA HIS A 85 -0.23 -4.01 -2.48
C HIS A 85 -1.16 -5.22 -2.65
N PHE A 86 -2.32 -5.20 -2.00
CA PHE A 86 -3.32 -6.25 -2.13
C PHE A 86 -3.84 -6.37 -3.57
N ILE A 87 -4.09 -5.25 -4.26
CA ILE A 87 -4.50 -5.26 -5.67
C ILE A 87 -3.42 -5.90 -6.55
N VAL A 88 -2.15 -5.54 -6.34
CA VAL A 88 -1.03 -6.14 -7.10
C VAL A 88 -0.96 -7.65 -6.83
N LEU A 89 -1.10 -8.08 -5.58
CA LEU A 89 -1.12 -9.49 -5.21
C LEU A 89 -2.27 -10.26 -5.86
N LEU A 90 -3.46 -9.67 -5.94
CA LEU A 90 -4.61 -10.27 -6.65
C LEU A 90 -4.30 -10.47 -8.13
N ARG A 91 -3.62 -9.52 -8.78
CA ARG A 91 -3.21 -9.65 -10.19
C ARG A 91 -2.19 -10.77 -10.37
N VAL A 92 -1.17 -10.84 -9.51
CA VAL A 92 -0.17 -11.93 -9.53
C VAL A 92 -0.84 -13.29 -9.29
N TYR A 93 -1.78 -13.35 -8.34
CA TYR A 93 -2.53 -14.57 -8.05
C TYR A 93 -3.38 -15.02 -9.25
N SER A 94 -4.03 -14.09 -9.95
CA SER A 94 -4.80 -14.39 -11.15
C SER A 94 -3.94 -14.95 -12.29
N LEU A 95 -2.67 -14.52 -12.40
CA LEU A 95 -1.73 -15.02 -13.40
C LEU A 95 -1.30 -16.48 -13.12
N TRP A 96 -1.34 -16.89 -11.85
CA TRP A 96 -0.85 -18.19 -11.37
C TRP A 96 -1.91 -19.30 -11.30
N ASP A 97 -2.95 -19.19 -12.13
CA ASP A 97 -3.97 -20.23 -12.30
C ASP A 97 -4.63 -20.66 -10.97
N ARG A 98 -4.82 -19.68 -10.07
CA ARG A 98 -5.55 -19.82 -8.79
C ARG A 98 -5.05 -20.93 -7.84
N ARG A 99 -3.82 -21.43 -7.98
CA ARG A 99 -3.29 -22.48 -7.12
C ARG A 99 -3.27 -22.08 -5.64
N ALA A 100 -3.89 -22.89 -4.77
CA ALA A 100 -4.05 -22.58 -3.34
C ALA A 100 -2.71 -22.47 -2.56
N ILE A 101 -1.65 -23.14 -3.02
CA ILE A 101 -0.31 -23.03 -2.42
C ILE A 101 0.23 -21.60 -2.58
N VAL A 102 0.08 -21.03 -3.78
CA VAL A 102 0.54 -19.69 -4.12
C VAL A 102 -0.24 -18.65 -3.33
N ALA A 103 -1.57 -18.82 -3.23
CA ALA A 103 -2.41 -17.95 -2.41
C ALA A 103 -1.93 -17.88 -0.94
N ARG A 104 -1.61 -19.04 -0.34
CA ARG A 104 -1.12 -19.10 1.04
C ARG A 104 0.23 -18.40 1.20
N MET A 105 1.19 -18.67 0.31
CA MET A 105 2.50 -18.02 0.34
C MET A 105 2.40 -16.49 0.18
N LEU A 106 1.61 -16.02 -0.79
CA LEU A 106 1.40 -14.59 -1.03
C LEU A 106 0.72 -13.91 0.17
N THR A 107 -0.28 -14.57 0.77
CA THR A 107 -0.97 -14.04 1.96
C THR A 107 -0.04 -13.94 3.15
N LEU A 108 0.79 -14.96 3.41
CA LEU A 108 1.77 -14.95 4.49
C LEU A 108 2.83 -13.85 4.31
N ALA A 109 3.34 -13.69 3.08
CA ALA A 109 4.29 -12.62 2.77
C ALA A 109 3.65 -11.22 2.96
N PHE A 110 2.40 -11.06 2.51
CA PHE A 110 1.65 -9.81 2.66
C PHE A 110 1.42 -9.45 4.14
N THR A 111 0.88 -10.38 4.94
CA THR A 111 0.59 -10.14 6.36
C THR A 111 1.85 -9.85 7.15
N GLY A 112 2.94 -10.58 6.88
CA GLY A 112 4.25 -10.32 7.47
C GLY A 112 4.81 -8.94 7.12
N SER A 113 4.65 -8.51 5.86
CA SER A 113 5.12 -7.19 5.44
C SER A 113 4.30 -6.04 6.06
N ILE A 114 2.98 -6.17 6.10
CA ILE A 114 2.09 -5.13 6.66
C ILE A 114 2.26 -5.03 8.17
N SER A 115 2.43 -6.15 8.88
CA SER A 115 2.68 -6.13 10.32
C SER A 115 4.01 -5.44 10.64
N ALA A 116 5.09 -5.75 9.91
CA ALA A 116 6.39 -5.11 10.07
C ALA A 116 6.32 -3.59 9.84
N ILE A 117 5.67 -3.15 8.76
CA ILE A 117 5.48 -1.72 8.46
C ILE A 117 4.65 -1.04 9.55
N THR A 118 3.58 -1.69 10.03
CA THR A 118 2.71 -1.11 11.05
C THR A 118 3.46 -0.92 12.37
N VAL A 119 4.22 -1.92 12.81
CA VAL A 119 5.03 -1.84 14.05
C VAL A 119 6.07 -0.72 13.93
N LEU A 120 6.79 -0.66 12.81
CA LEU A 120 7.80 0.38 12.57
C LEU A 120 7.18 1.77 12.42
N GLY A 121 6.01 1.87 11.80
CA GLY A 121 5.25 3.11 11.68
C GLY A 121 4.79 3.64 13.03
N VAL A 122 4.30 2.77 13.92
CA VAL A 122 3.95 3.12 15.30
C VAL A 122 5.17 3.60 16.07
N PHE A 123 6.30 2.88 15.97
CA PHE A 123 7.54 3.27 16.63
C PHE A 123 8.04 4.63 16.11
N ALA A 124 8.00 4.84 14.79
CA ALA A 124 8.35 6.12 14.17
C ALA A 124 7.43 7.25 14.64
N ALA A 125 6.12 7.02 14.71
CA ALA A 125 5.16 8.00 15.18
C ALA A 125 5.46 8.42 16.63
N ILE A 126 5.72 7.47 17.52
CA ILE A 126 6.07 7.73 18.92
C ILE A 126 7.36 8.55 19.01
N GLN A 127 8.39 8.18 18.25
CA GLN A 127 9.69 8.86 18.29
C GLN A 127 9.67 10.26 17.65
N MET A 128 8.77 10.52 16.70
CA MET A 128 8.63 11.84 16.05
C MET A 128 7.86 12.86 16.88
N GLN A 129 6.98 12.41 17.80
CA GLN A 129 6.16 13.33 18.61
C GLN A 129 6.96 14.40 19.38
N PRO A 130 8.07 14.08 20.09
CA PRO A 130 8.79 15.08 20.88
C PRO A 130 9.60 16.08 20.02
N GLU A 131 9.94 15.73 18.78
CA GLU A 131 10.78 16.56 17.89
C GLU A 131 9.95 17.58 17.08
N LEU A 132 8.62 17.47 17.13
CA LEU A 132 7.72 18.39 16.46
C LEU A 132 7.57 19.68 17.26
N SER A 133 8.01 20.79 16.66
CA SER A 133 7.76 22.13 17.18
C SER A 133 6.74 22.84 16.30
N PHE A 134 5.69 23.38 16.93
CA PHE A 134 4.73 24.22 16.22
C PHE A 134 5.29 25.62 16.07
N LEU A 135 5.43 26.09 14.83
CA LEU A 135 5.86 27.45 14.56
C LEU A 135 4.62 28.32 14.38
N GLU A 136 4.21 28.97 15.46
CA GLU A 136 3.06 29.89 15.51
C GLU A 136 3.02 30.95 14.41
N PRO A 137 4.15 31.55 13.95
CA PRO A 137 4.11 32.54 12.88
C PRO A 137 3.72 31.97 11.51
N LEU A 138 3.91 30.66 11.32
CA LEU A 138 3.68 29.96 10.06
C LEU A 138 2.45 29.06 10.10
N HIS A 139 1.92 28.75 11.29
CA HIS A 139 0.90 27.71 11.52
C HIS A 139 1.31 26.32 11.02
N ILE A 140 2.60 26.10 10.78
CA ILE A 140 3.12 24.82 10.27
C ILE A 140 3.83 24.04 11.36
N CYS A 141 3.87 22.73 11.15
CA CYS A 141 4.63 21.79 11.96
C CYS A 141 6.03 21.63 11.37
N VAL A 142 7.07 22.04 12.10
CA VAL A 142 8.45 21.85 11.67
C VAL A 142 9.10 20.75 12.50
N LEU A 143 9.84 19.87 11.82
CA LEU A 143 10.66 18.87 12.47
C LEU A 143 12.00 19.51 12.83
N GLY A 144 12.32 19.63 14.12
CA GLY A 144 13.53 20.32 14.57
C GLY A 144 14.82 19.57 14.22
N SER A 145 14.75 18.24 14.20
CA SER A 145 15.84 17.36 13.79
C SER A 145 15.30 16.24 12.90
N THR A 146 16.10 15.74 11.96
CA THR A 146 15.72 14.56 11.16
C THR A 146 15.95 13.30 11.99
N PRO A 147 14.91 12.60 12.47
CA PRO A 147 15.09 11.41 13.27
C PRO A 147 15.67 10.28 12.39
N LYS A 148 16.61 9.53 12.96
CA LYS A 148 17.23 8.37 12.30
C LYS A 148 16.21 7.31 11.85
N VAL A 149 15.02 7.32 12.46
CA VAL A 149 13.90 6.44 12.10
C VAL A 149 13.39 6.69 10.68
N ILE A 150 13.46 7.91 10.15
CA ILE A 150 13.05 8.17 8.75
C ILE A 150 13.90 7.36 7.78
N VAL A 151 15.22 7.29 8.03
CA VAL A 151 16.13 6.48 7.22
C VAL A 151 15.77 5.00 7.32
N GLY A 152 15.44 4.52 8.53
CA GLY A 152 14.95 3.15 8.74
C GLY A 152 13.63 2.88 8.00
N LEU A 153 12.68 3.80 8.07
CA LEU A 153 11.37 3.70 7.40
C LEU A 153 11.54 3.68 5.87
N LEU A 154 12.37 4.57 5.32
CA LEU A 154 12.71 4.56 3.90
C LEU A 154 13.39 3.26 3.49
N GLY A 155 14.33 2.77 4.30
CA GLY A 155 14.98 1.48 4.10
C GLY A 155 13.99 0.32 4.08
N VAL A 156 12.99 0.33 4.95
CA VAL A 156 11.92 -0.69 5.00
C VAL A 156 10.98 -0.57 3.80
N LEU A 157 10.64 0.64 3.36
CA LEU A 157 9.83 0.86 2.17
C LEU A 157 10.54 0.37 0.90
N VAL A 158 11.83 0.66 0.76
CA VAL A 158 12.66 0.17 -0.35
C VAL A 158 12.86 -1.34 -0.24
N GLY A 159 13.23 -1.84 0.94
CA GLY A 159 13.43 -3.26 1.20
C GLY A 159 12.19 -4.08 0.93
N LYS A 160 11.00 -3.58 1.26
CA LYS A 160 9.72 -4.19 0.92
C LYS A 160 9.55 -4.36 -0.60
N SER A 161 9.85 -3.32 -1.38
CA SER A 161 9.76 -3.37 -2.84
C SER A 161 10.74 -4.39 -3.42
N VAL A 162 11.96 -4.46 -2.89
CA VAL A 162 12.97 -5.45 -3.31
C VAL A 162 12.54 -6.87 -2.95
N LEU A 163 12.10 -7.11 -1.71
CA LEU A 163 11.61 -8.42 -1.27
C LEU A 163 10.41 -8.89 -2.09
N PHE A 164 9.50 -7.97 -2.44
CA PHE A 164 8.37 -8.30 -3.29
C PHE A 164 8.82 -8.76 -4.68
N VAL A 165 9.74 -8.01 -5.32
CA VAL A 165 10.29 -8.38 -6.62
C VAL A 165 11.04 -9.70 -6.54
N ASP A 166 11.85 -9.90 -5.51
CA ASP A 166 12.62 -11.14 -5.30
C ASP A 166 11.72 -12.37 -5.14
N VAL A 167 10.68 -12.26 -4.31
CA VAL A 167 9.67 -13.33 -4.11
C VAL A 167 8.95 -13.64 -5.43
N VAL A 168 8.55 -12.62 -6.18
CA VAL A 168 7.90 -12.81 -7.50
C VAL A 168 8.83 -13.50 -8.49
N ILE A 169 10.11 -13.14 -8.52
CA ILE A 169 11.11 -13.78 -9.39
C ILE A 169 11.31 -15.24 -8.97
N HIS A 170 11.56 -15.51 -7.69
CA HIS A 170 11.77 -16.86 -7.17
C HIS A 170 10.57 -17.77 -7.43
N LEU A 171 9.36 -17.28 -7.18
CA LEU A 171 8.12 -18.00 -7.52
C LEU A 171 8.08 -18.29 -9.01
N SER A 172 8.32 -17.29 -9.87
CA SER A 172 8.25 -17.44 -11.33
C SER A 172 9.24 -18.50 -11.83
N VAL A 173 10.48 -18.47 -11.34
CA VAL A 173 11.50 -19.48 -11.64
C VAL A 173 11.05 -20.86 -11.17
N LEU A 174 10.55 -20.98 -9.94
CA LEU A 174 10.04 -22.25 -9.41
C LEU A 174 8.88 -22.79 -10.23
N ALA A 175 7.95 -21.94 -10.68
CA ALA A 175 6.86 -22.33 -11.59
C ALA A 175 7.40 -22.87 -12.91
N VAL A 176 8.37 -22.19 -13.51
CA VAL A 176 8.98 -22.63 -14.77
C VAL A 176 9.68 -23.96 -14.59
N VAL A 177 10.44 -24.14 -13.51
CA VAL A 177 11.09 -25.41 -13.17
C VAL A 177 10.06 -26.53 -12.97
N LEU A 178 8.98 -26.29 -12.22
CA LEU A 178 7.90 -27.27 -12.03
C LEU A 178 7.15 -27.59 -13.32
N ARG A 179 7.08 -26.66 -14.28
CA ARG A 179 6.52 -26.90 -15.62
C ARG A 179 7.45 -27.72 -16.50
N LEU A 180 8.76 -27.48 -16.43
CA LEU A 180 9.78 -28.22 -17.17
C LEU A 180 9.98 -29.63 -16.61
N PHE A 181 9.81 -29.80 -15.31
CA PHE A 181 9.92 -31.07 -14.60
C PHE A 181 8.60 -31.39 -13.91
N PRO A 182 7.55 -31.77 -14.66
CA PRO A 182 6.33 -32.23 -14.04
C PRO A 182 6.68 -33.45 -13.17
N PRO A 183 6.33 -33.45 -11.87
CA PRO A 183 6.56 -34.61 -11.02
C PRO A 183 5.90 -35.82 -11.66
N ASP A 184 6.66 -36.91 -11.86
CA ASP A 184 6.19 -38.09 -12.58
C ASP A 184 5.05 -38.77 -11.81
N THR A 185 3.81 -38.38 -12.12
CA THR A 185 2.60 -38.89 -11.48
C THR A 185 2.32 -40.35 -11.82
N ARG A 186 3.09 -40.98 -12.71
CA ARG A 186 2.89 -42.39 -13.10
C ARG A 186 3.03 -43.36 -11.93
N HIS A 187 3.83 -43.06 -10.92
CA HIS A 187 3.97 -43.93 -9.76
C HIS A 187 2.73 -43.94 -8.83
N ILE A 188 1.97 -42.84 -8.78
CA ILE A 188 0.78 -42.76 -7.91
C ILE A 188 -0.41 -43.49 -8.53
N GLN A 189 -0.55 -43.51 -9.86
CA GLN A 189 -1.63 -44.28 -10.51
C GLN A 189 -1.45 -45.79 -10.38
N ARG A 190 -0.20 -46.28 -10.34
CA ARG A 190 0.08 -47.73 -10.26
C ARG A 190 -0.38 -48.38 -8.95
N HIS A 191 -0.38 -47.64 -7.85
CA HIS A 191 -0.90 -48.12 -6.56
C HIS A 191 -2.43 -48.11 -6.48
N ARG A 192 -3.10 -47.26 -7.29
CA ARG A 192 -4.56 -47.18 -7.27
C ARG A 192 -5.21 -48.32 -8.04
N SER A 193 -4.59 -48.79 -9.14
CA SER A 193 -5.15 -49.88 -9.95
C SER A 193 -5.02 -51.26 -9.29
N THR A 194 -4.01 -51.49 -8.44
CA THR A 194 -3.88 -52.76 -7.71
C THR A 194 -4.86 -52.90 -6.56
N SER A 195 -5.35 -51.78 -6.00
CA SER A 195 -6.32 -51.83 -4.90
C SER A 195 -7.76 -52.06 -5.34
N THR A 196 -8.09 -51.96 -6.63
CA THR A 196 -9.48 -52.12 -7.13
C THR A 196 -9.83 -53.56 -7.53
N HIS A 197 -8.87 -54.47 -7.59
CA HIS A 197 -9.07 -55.88 -7.96
C HIS A 197 -9.06 -56.85 -6.77
N ALA A 198 -8.99 -56.35 -5.54
CA ALA A 198 -8.93 -57.17 -4.32
C ALA A 198 -10.28 -57.27 -3.57
N ILE A 199 -11.41 -57.04 -4.26
CA ILE A 199 -12.78 -57.20 -3.72
C ILE A 199 -13.56 -58.15 -4.63
#